data_AF-A0A412IV15-F1
#
_entry.id   AF-A0A412IV15-F1
#
_cell.length_a   1.000
_cell.length_b   1.000
_cell.length_c   1.000
_cell.angle_alpha   90.00
_cell.angle_beta   90.00
_cell.angle_gamma   90.00
#
_symmetry.space_group_name_H-M   'P 1'
#
loop_
_entity.id
_entity.type
_entity.pdbx_description
1 polymer ?
#
loop_
_entity_poly.entity_id
_entity_poly.type
_entity_poly.pdbx_seq_one_letter_code
_entity_poly.pdbx_strand_id
1 'polypeptide(L)'
;MIMGWYAYNIMVILLIVIEYIVYFYVLGGQRFRIRCDKLRGALLVAGTVLCALTVILDSQLIINLMAAVYAFILAVILYGMSFKSALNIMIVASPVLEMFEGIVRLVIKYKVMPDERILVAMGIAATILIMLIYYFLLGRRLRKDAFLLPMRISVMVSAAVFAVMMMTTFFDSFIGLEESPKVVTVGFVVTTVGSIVIFIIIFGMIYYFNVKTEYQIENEGLERYNEQQREYFENLLERENATRQFRHDIISELTEIRGFCSRGEYDALDKYVSEMMHDISDISKRSYDVGNEVVNTMLNYYLYPVRKSCDIRVTGYVADKLAIGDRDLCILVSNLLKNAVEAVDRQKEEDKSIVFDIHQGKMNTYISVCNSLGDDKLSLSDGRLETTKDDKHNHGYGIKNIENIVNRYDGDIRYKIESNKFVVDIMIKK
;
A
#
# COMPACT_ATOMS: atom_id res chain seq x y z
N MET A 1 -12.07 -49.31 28.10
CA MET A 1 -12.90 -48.08 28.04
C MET A 1 -12.04 -46.81 27.98
N ILE A 2 -11.15 -46.59 28.96
CA ILE A 2 -10.25 -45.41 29.03
C ILE A 2 -9.33 -45.30 27.80
N MET A 3 -8.70 -46.40 27.38
CA MET A 3 -7.80 -46.41 26.21
C MET A 3 -8.51 -46.07 24.88
N GLY A 4 -9.79 -46.44 24.74
CA GLY A 4 -10.59 -46.13 23.55
C GLY A 4 -11.01 -44.66 23.48
N TRP A 5 -11.22 -44.01 24.63
CA TRP A 5 -11.53 -42.58 24.70
C TRP A 5 -10.35 -41.71 24.26
N TYR A 6 -9.15 -42.02 24.73
CA TYR A 6 -7.93 -41.34 24.30
C TYR A 6 -7.65 -41.55 22.80
N ALA A 7 -7.82 -42.78 22.30
CA ALA A 7 -7.64 -43.07 20.88
C ALA A 7 -8.62 -42.28 19.99
N TYR A 8 -9.88 -42.15 20.41
CA TYR A 8 -10.87 -41.32 19.73
C TYR A 8 -10.47 -39.84 19.69
N ASN A 9 -10.08 -39.26 20.84
CA ASN A 9 -9.68 -37.86 20.90
C ASN A 9 -8.47 -37.55 20.01
N ILE A 10 -7.47 -38.44 19.98
CA ILE A 10 -6.31 -38.32 19.08
C ILE A 10 -6.77 -38.34 17.62
N MET A 11 -7.64 -39.28 17.25
CA MET A 11 -8.18 -39.38 15.90
C MET A 11 -8.91 -38.09 15.48
N VAL A 12 -9.77 -37.54 16.35
CA VAL A 12 -10.50 -36.30 16.07
C VAL A 12 -9.55 -35.12 15.88
N ILE A 13 -8.54 -34.96 16.75
CA ILE A 13 -7.54 -33.90 16.61
C ILE A 13 -6.83 -34.01 15.26
N LEU A 14 -6.41 -35.21 14.86
CA LEU A 14 -5.75 -35.43 13.57
C LEU A 14 -6.67 -35.08 12.40
N LEU A 15 -7.94 -35.46 12.47
CA LEU A 15 -8.93 -35.14 11.44
C LEU A 15 -9.12 -33.62 11.31
N ILE A 16 -9.32 -32.89 12.41
CA ILE A 16 -9.45 -31.43 12.41
C ILE A 16 -8.19 -30.78 11.80
N VAL A 17 -7.00 -31.20 12.23
CA VAL A 17 -5.74 -30.65 11.71
C VAL A 17 -5.63 -30.88 10.20
N ILE A 18 -5.93 -32.09 9.72
CA ILE A 18 -5.92 -32.41 8.30
C ILE A 18 -6.94 -31.56 7.55
N GLU A 19 -8.14 -31.41 8.09
CA GLU A 19 -9.22 -30.64 7.49
C GLU A 19 -8.83 -29.17 7.25
N TYR A 20 -8.29 -28.49 8.26
CA TYR A 20 -7.82 -27.13 8.11
C TYR A 20 -6.64 -27.03 7.14
N ILE A 21 -5.70 -27.98 7.15
CA ILE A 21 -4.60 -28.02 6.17
C ILE A 21 -5.16 -28.14 4.75
N VAL A 22 -6.13 -29.03 4.52
CA VAL A 22 -6.81 -29.21 3.23
C VAL A 22 -7.55 -27.95 2.84
N TYR A 23 -8.27 -27.30 3.76
CA TYR A 23 -8.97 -26.04 3.50
C TYR A 23 -8.01 -24.95 3.01
N PHE A 24 -6.90 -24.74 3.74
CA PHE A 24 -5.88 -23.73 3.37
C PHE A 24 -5.26 -24.01 1.99
N TYR A 25 -5.10 -25.28 1.62
CA TYR A 25 -4.56 -25.67 0.32
C TYR A 25 -5.59 -25.52 -0.83
N VAL A 26 -6.81 -26.01 -0.62
CA VAL A 26 -7.85 -26.12 -1.64
C VAL A 26 -8.55 -24.77 -1.85
N LEU A 27 -9.12 -24.21 -0.77
CA LEU A 27 -9.91 -22.98 -0.80
C LEU A 27 -9.05 -21.75 -0.52
N GLY A 28 -8.08 -21.85 0.39
CA GLY A 28 -7.12 -20.76 0.67
C GLY A 28 -6.05 -20.58 -0.42
N GLY A 29 -5.97 -21.48 -1.39
CA GLY A 29 -5.05 -21.42 -2.52
C GLY A 29 -3.56 -21.52 -2.19
N GLN A 30 -3.24 -21.85 -0.93
CA GLN A 30 -1.86 -21.86 -0.45
C GLN A 30 -1.09 -23.08 -0.96
N ARG A 31 0.22 -22.93 -1.14
CA ARG A 31 1.13 -24.04 -1.50
C ARG A 31 2.17 -24.22 -0.42
N PHE A 32 2.50 -25.48 -0.14
CA PHE A 32 3.53 -25.83 0.82
C PHE A 32 4.83 -25.10 0.49
N ARG A 33 5.30 -24.30 1.44
CA ARG A 33 6.56 -23.55 1.42
C ARG A 33 7.23 -23.80 2.74
N ILE A 34 7.77 -25.00 2.90
CA ILE A 34 8.47 -25.42 4.11
C ILE A 34 9.72 -24.54 4.26
N ARG A 35 9.63 -23.52 5.10
CA ARG A 35 10.77 -22.73 5.59
C ARG A 35 10.90 -23.05 7.07
N CYS A 36 11.77 -23.99 7.42
CA CYS A 36 12.05 -24.34 8.80
C CYS A 36 13.26 -23.55 9.31
N ASP A 37 13.01 -22.58 10.17
CA ASP A 37 14.01 -22.00 11.08
C ASP A 37 13.83 -22.62 12.49
N LYS A 38 14.81 -22.41 13.38
CA LYS A 38 14.79 -23.00 14.74
C LYS A 38 13.54 -22.60 15.54
N LEU A 39 13.01 -21.40 15.32
CA LEU A 39 11.83 -20.87 16.00
C LEU A 39 10.55 -21.59 15.54
N ARG A 40 10.38 -21.81 14.23
CA ARG A 40 9.26 -22.57 13.66
C ARG A 40 9.31 -24.04 14.04
N GLY A 41 10.51 -24.62 14.12
CA GLY A 41 10.70 -25.97 14.67
C GLY A 41 10.23 -26.08 16.13
N ALA A 42 10.61 -25.12 16.97
CA ALA A 42 10.16 -25.07 18.37
C ALA A 42 8.64 -24.88 18.50
N LEU A 43 8.02 -24.04 17.66
CA LEU A 43 6.56 -23.84 17.64
C LEU A 43 5.79 -25.10 17.20
N LEU A 44 6.32 -25.87 16.23
CA LEU A 44 5.76 -27.16 15.84
C LEU A 44 5.77 -28.14 17.00
N VAL A 45 6.91 -28.28 17.67
CA VAL A 45 7.06 -29.18 18.82
C VAL A 45 6.15 -28.75 19.97
N ALA A 46 6.14 -27.46 20.31
CA ALA A 46 5.25 -26.92 21.34
C ALA A 46 3.78 -27.17 21.01
N GLY A 47 3.36 -26.97 19.75
CA GLY A 47 2.01 -27.25 19.29
C GLY A 47 1.63 -28.73 19.39
N THR A 48 2.53 -29.65 19.00
CA THR A 48 2.30 -31.10 19.15
C THR A 48 2.15 -31.52 20.61
N VAL A 49 2.99 -30.98 21.49
CA VAL A 49 2.95 -31.28 22.94
C VAL A 49 1.67 -30.74 23.56
N LEU A 50 1.26 -29.52 23.18
CA LEU A 50 0.06 -28.87 23.72
C LEU A 50 -1.22 -29.60 23.25
N CYS A 51 -1.27 -30.05 21.99
CA CYS A 51 -2.34 -30.94 21.52
C CYS A 51 -2.35 -32.28 22.25
N ALA A 52 -1.19 -32.91 22.44
CA ALA A 52 -1.11 -34.18 23.16
C ALA A 52 -1.59 -34.06 24.63
N LEU A 53 -1.33 -32.93 25.29
CA LEU A 53 -1.82 -32.66 26.65
C LEU A 53 -3.34 -32.48 26.72
N THR A 54 -3.97 -31.98 25.65
CA THR A 54 -5.43 -31.77 25.62
C THR A 54 -6.23 -33.07 25.53
N VAL A 55 -5.59 -34.16 25.10
CA VAL A 55 -6.20 -35.50 25.09
C VAL A 55 -6.55 -35.98 26.51
N ILE A 56 -5.92 -35.39 27.54
CA ILE A 56 -6.15 -35.67 28.96
C ILE A 56 -7.38 -34.90 29.50
N LEU A 57 -7.86 -33.89 28.78
CA LEU A 57 -8.97 -33.04 29.20
C LEU A 57 -10.32 -33.66 28.84
N ASP A 58 -11.28 -33.63 29.77
CA ASP A 58 -12.60 -34.25 29.59
C ASP A 58 -13.61 -33.39 28.82
N SER A 59 -13.15 -32.33 28.14
CA SER A 59 -14.01 -31.38 27.41
C SER A 59 -13.72 -31.37 25.92
N GLN A 60 -14.69 -31.87 25.14
CA GLN A 60 -14.62 -31.91 23.67
C GLN A 60 -14.45 -30.51 23.05
N LEU A 61 -15.06 -29.48 23.66
CA LEU A 61 -14.93 -28.10 23.21
C LEU A 61 -13.48 -27.61 23.28
N ILE A 62 -12.78 -27.92 24.39
CA ILE A 62 -11.38 -27.53 24.57
C ILE A 62 -10.49 -28.28 23.57
N ILE A 63 -10.76 -29.57 23.36
CA ILE A 63 -10.04 -30.40 22.38
C ILE A 63 -10.16 -29.78 20.97
N ASN A 64 -11.37 -29.45 20.52
CA ASN A 64 -11.60 -28.87 19.19
C ASN A 64 -10.93 -27.50 19.05
N LEU A 65 -11.05 -26.62 20.05
CA LEU A 65 -10.41 -25.31 20.05
C LEU A 65 -8.89 -25.42 19.93
N MET A 66 -8.29 -26.33 20.69
CA MET A 66 -6.84 -26.53 20.69
C MET A 66 -6.35 -27.17 19.39
N ALA A 67 -7.12 -28.10 18.81
CA ALA A 67 -6.84 -28.65 17.50
C ALA A 67 -6.86 -27.56 16.41
N ALA A 68 -7.84 -26.64 16.44
CA ALA A 68 -7.91 -25.51 15.51
C ALA A 68 -6.74 -24.53 15.70
N VAL A 69 -6.36 -24.20 16.94
CA VAL A 69 -5.17 -23.37 17.23
C VAL A 69 -3.89 -24.04 16.74
N TYR A 70 -3.77 -25.35 16.91
CA TYR A 70 -2.62 -26.08 16.40
C TYR A 70 -2.59 -26.12 14.87
N ALA A 71 -3.74 -26.35 14.23
CA ALA A 71 -3.89 -26.27 12.78
C ALA A 71 -3.52 -24.88 12.24
N PHE A 72 -3.85 -23.81 12.97
CA PHE A 72 -3.43 -22.44 12.65
C PHE A 72 -1.91 -22.29 12.61
N ILE A 73 -1.24 -22.73 13.68
CA ILE A 73 0.22 -22.64 13.81
C ILE A 73 0.87 -23.46 12.70
N LEU A 74 0.37 -24.67 12.46
CA LEU A 74 0.81 -25.53 11.36
C LEU A 74 0.65 -24.86 10.00
N ALA A 75 -0.51 -24.25 9.73
CA ALA A 75 -0.76 -23.58 8.46
C ALA A 75 0.22 -22.41 8.22
N VAL A 76 0.47 -21.58 9.24
CA VAL A 76 1.45 -20.48 9.15
C VAL A 76 2.84 -21.00 8.79
N ILE A 77 3.26 -22.12 9.39
CA ILE A 77 4.59 -22.70 9.21
C ILE A 77 4.71 -23.43 7.87
N LEU A 78 3.77 -24.32 7.55
CA LEU A 78 3.77 -25.16 6.36
C LEU A 78 3.62 -24.35 5.07
N TYR A 79 2.79 -23.30 5.11
CA TYR A 79 2.54 -22.43 3.95
C TYR A 79 3.43 -21.18 3.93
N GLY A 80 4.20 -20.93 5.00
CA GLY A 80 5.08 -19.77 5.09
C GLY A 80 4.34 -18.43 5.05
N MET A 81 3.13 -18.39 5.59
CA MET A 81 2.23 -17.23 5.54
C MET A 81 2.56 -16.19 6.62
N SER A 82 2.15 -14.95 6.39
CA SER A 82 2.09 -13.97 7.48
C SER A 82 0.91 -14.27 8.40
N PHE A 83 1.08 -13.98 9.70
CA PHE A 83 0.05 -14.20 10.72
C PHE A 83 -1.30 -13.58 10.31
N LYS A 84 -1.30 -12.34 9.81
CA LYS A 84 -2.51 -11.62 9.37
C LYS A 84 -3.24 -12.34 8.24
N SER A 85 -2.50 -12.90 7.27
CA SER A 85 -3.10 -13.59 6.12
C SER A 85 -3.68 -14.93 6.54
N ALA A 86 -2.96 -15.68 7.38
CA ALA A 86 -3.47 -16.93 7.93
C ALA A 86 -4.71 -16.71 8.78
N LEU A 87 -4.72 -15.66 9.62
CA LEU A 87 -5.85 -15.32 10.48
C LEU A 87 -7.09 -14.99 9.66
N ASN A 88 -6.92 -14.26 8.58
CA ASN A 88 -8.02 -13.90 7.68
C ASN A 88 -8.67 -15.14 7.03
N ILE A 89 -7.87 -16.10 6.55
CA ILE A 89 -8.39 -17.37 6.03
C ILE A 89 -9.07 -18.17 7.15
N MET A 90 -8.47 -18.21 8.34
CA MET A 90 -8.95 -18.97 9.48
C MET A 90 -10.33 -18.52 9.97
N ILE A 91 -10.54 -17.20 10.01
CA ILE A 91 -11.81 -16.59 10.43
C ILE A 91 -12.97 -17.08 9.56
N VAL A 92 -12.74 -17.26 8.25
CA VAL A 92 -13.75 -17.81 7.33
C VAL A 92 -13.81 -19.33 7.42
N ALA A 93 -12.65 -20.00 7.52
CA ALA A 93 -12.55 -21.45 7.53
C ALA A 93 -13.36 -22.07 8.67
N SER A 94 -13.19 -21.59 9.90
CA SER A 94 -13.81 -22.18 11.09
C SER A 94 -15.35 -22.29 11.00
N PRO A 95 -16.10 -21.20 10.79
CA PRO A 95 -17.57 -21.29 10.70
C PRO A 95 -18.03 -22.04 9.44
N VAL A 96 -17.29 -21.96 8.33
CA VAL A 96 -17.65 -22.68 7.09
C VAL A 96 -17.52 -24.19 7.27
N LEU A 97 -16.41 -24.65 7.86
CA LEU A 97 -16.19 -26.08 8.14
C LEU A 97 -17.24 -26.63 9.10
N GLU A 98 -17.48 -25.94 10.22
CA GLU A 98 -18.53 -26.33 11.18
C GLU A 98 -19.93 -26.39 10.55
N MET A 99 -20.25 -25.46 9.65
CA MET A 99 -21.53 -25.46 8.96
C MET A 99 -21.64 -26.63 7.96
N PHE A 100 -20.57 -26.95 7.23
CA PHE A 100 -20.52 -28.13 6.37
C PHE A 100 -20.66 -29.43 7.17
N GLU A 101 -19.91 -29.56 8.26
CA GLU A 101 -20.03 -30.69 9.17
C GLU A 101 -21.45 -30.80 9.72
N GLY A 102 -22.07 -29.69 10.14
CA GLY A 102 -23.45 -29.66 10.62
C GLY A 102 -24.44 -30.23 9.60
N ILE A 103 -24.34 -29.82 8.33
CA ILE A 103 -25.18 -30.34 7.24
C ILE A 103 -24.93 -31.84 7.03
N VAL A 104 -23.67 -32.28 7.03
CA VAL A 104 -23.32 -33.70 6.84
C VAL A 104 -23.81 -34.54 8.02
N ARG A 105 -23.60 -34.09 9.25
CA ARG A 105 -24.05 -34.75 10.48
C ARG A 105 -25.56 -34.91 10.47
N LEU A 106 -26.30 -33.86 10.10
CA LEU A 106 -27.74 -33.97 9.91
C LEU A 106 -28.04 -35.14 8.96
N VAL A 107 -27.50 -35.15 7.74
CA VAL A 107 -27.83 -36.16 6.71
C VAL A 107 -27.53 -37.59 7.17
N ILE A 108 -26.41 -37.79 7.88
CA ILE A 108 -26.03 -39.10 8.41
C ILE A 108 -26.93 -39.52 9.58
N LYS A 109 -27.22 -38.60 10.51
CA LYS A 109 -28.08 -38.82 11.69
C LYS A 109 -29.45 -39.34 11.27
N TYR A 110 -30.03 -38.75 10.22
CA TYR A 110 -31.32 -39.18 9.68
C TYR A 110 -31.33 -40.62 9.15
N LYS A 111 -30.22 -41.11 8.58
CA LYS A 111 -30.17 -42.45 7.95
C LYS A 111 -29.71 -43.57 8.87
N VAL A 112 -28.80 -43.31 9.80
CA VAL A 112 -28.04 -44.37 10.50
C VAL A 112 -28.20 -44.32 12.02
N MET A 113 -28.68 -43.20 12.59
CA MET A 113 -28.70 -42.95 14.05
C MET A 113 -27.45 -43.46 14.80
N PRO A 114 -26.23 -43.08 14.35
CA PRO A 114 -25.00 -43.54 15.00
C PRO A 114 -24.78 -42.83 16.35
N ASP A 115 -23.89 -43.39 17.17
CA ASP A 115 -23.34 -42.72 18.35
C ASP A 115 -22.78 -41.33 17.96
N GLU A 116 -23.06 -40.31 18.77
CA GLU A 116 -22.68 -38.91 18.50
C GLU A 116 -21.17 -38.74 18.21
N ARG A 117 -20.31 -39.54 18.85
CA ARG A 117 -18.86 -39.49 18.61
C ARG A 117 -18.50 -39.98 17.21
N ILE A 118 -19.15 -41.07 16.79
CA ILE A 118 -18.97 -41.63 15.45
C ILE A 118 -19.52 -40.64 14.40
N LEU A 119 -20.65 -40.00 14.70
CA LEU A 119 -21.26 -39.00 13.83
C LEU A 119 -20.33 -37.80 13.58
N VAL A 120 -19.67 -37.28 14.63
CA VAL A 120 -18.70 -36.18 14.53
C VAL A 120 -17.50 -36.60 13.66
N ALA A 121 -16.89 -37.75 13.93
CA ALA A 121 -15.75 -38.23 13.16
C ALA A 121 -16.10 -38.47 11.67
N MET A 122 -17.28 -39.04 11.40
CA MET A 122 -17.77 -39.22 10.03
C MET A 122 -18.04 -37.90 9.32
N GLY A 123 -18.56 -36.89 10.05
CA GLY A 123 -18.76 -35.53 9.55
C GLY A 123 -17.47 -34.94 9.01
N ILE A 124 -16.44 -34.87 9.86
CA ILE A 124 -15.12 -34.31 9.50
C ILE A 124 -14.47 -35.12 8.35
N ALA A 125 -14.56 -36.45 8.39
CA ALA A 125 -14.00 -37.27 7.32
C ALA A 125 -14.68 -37.02 5.96
N ALA A 126 -16.01 -36.84 5.98
CA ALA A 126 -16.79 -36.55 4.78
C ALA A 126 -16.55 -35.13 4.25
N THR A 127 -16.39 -34.12 5.10
CA THR A 127 -16.04 -32.75 4.67
C THR A 127 -14.67 -32.71 4.00
N ILE A 128 -13.67 -33.40 4.57
CA ILE A 128 -12.35 -33.59 3.93
C ILE A 128 -12.52 -34.23 2.55
N LEU A 129 -13.27 -35.32 2.45
CA LEU A 129 -13.48 -36.02 1.19
C LEU A 129 -14.16 -35.14 0.14
N ILE A 130 -15.20 -34.39 0.53
CA ILE A 130 -15.92 -33.46 -0.36
C ILE A 130 -14.98 -32.36 -0.86
N MET A 131 -14.16 -31.77 0.01
CA MET A 131 -13.17 -30.76 -0.39
C MET A 131 -12.14 -31.31 -1.37
N LEU A 132 -11.67 -32.54 -1.16
CA LEU A 132 -10.74 -33.20 -2.09
C LEU A 132 -11.41 -33.48 -3.43
N ILE A 133 -12.65 -33.99 -3.45
CA ILE A 133 -13.41 -34.21 -4.69
C ILE A 133 -13.59 -32.89 -5.44
N TYR A 134 -14.00 -31.83 -4.76
CA TYR A 134 -14.09 -30.49 -5.33
C TYR A 134 -12.76 -30.04 -5.94
N TYR A 135 -11.64 -30.24 -5.23
CA TYR A 135 -10.31 -29.89 -5.72
C TYR A 135 -9.96 -30.62 -7.02
N PHE A 136 -10.18 -31.94 -7.09
CA PHE A 136 -9.84 -32.75 -8.26
C PHE A 136 -10.74 -32.46 -9.48
N LEU A 137 -12.03 -32.17 -9.26
CA LEU A 137 -12.98 -31.91 -10.34
C LEU A 137 -12.95 -30.47 -10.85
N LEU A 138 -13.01 -29.49 -9.94
CA LEU A 138 -13.28 -28.08 -10.24
C LEU A 138 -12.14 -27.16 -9.78
N GLY A 139 -11.57 -27.42 -8.60
CA GLY A 139 -10.58 -26.55 -7.95
C GLY A 139 -9.25 -26.40 -8.69
N ARG A 140 -8.94 -27.28 -9.66
CA ARG A 140 -7.80 -27.11 -10.58
C ARG A 140 -8.04 -26.04 -11.66
N ARG A 141 -9.30 -25.76 -12.00
CA ARG A 141 -9.70 -24.87 -13.11
C ARG A 141 -10.17 -23.49 -12.62
N LEU A 142 -10.56 -23.37 -11.35
CA LEU A 142 -11.03 -22.12 -10.76
C LEU A 142 -9.86 -21.21 -10.31
N ARG A 143 -10.01 -19.90 -10.52
CA ARG A 143 -9.06 -18.88 -10.00
C ARG A 143 -9.12 -18.89 -8.47
N LYS A 144 -8.01 -19.27 -7.83
CA LYS A 144 -7.96 -19.48 -6.36
C LYS A 144 -7.98 -18.18 -5.56
N ASP A 145 -7.57 -17.08 -6.19
CA ASP A 145 -7.58 -15.74 -5.59
C ASP A 145 -9.02 -15.22 -5.39
N ALA A 146 -10.01 -15.81 -6.07
CA ALA A 146 -11.42 -15.44 -5.98
C ALA A 146 -12.04 -15.69 -4.58
N PHE A 147 -11.41 -16.55 -3.76
CA PHE A 147 -11.87 -16.87 -2.41
C PHE A 147 -11.10 -16.12 -1.31
N LEU A 148 -10.07 -15.35 -1.68
CA LEU A 148 -9.31 -14.54 -0.73
C LEU A 148 -10.05 -13.23 -0.49
N LEU A 149 -10.72 -13.16 0.65
CA LEU A 149 -11.54 -12.02 1.03
C LEU A 149 -10.72 -10.96 1.77
N PRO A 150 -11.00 -9.65 1.56
CA PRO A 150 -10.55 -8.63 2.50
C PRO A 150 -11.06 -8.91 3.90
N MET A 151 -10.23 -8.67 4.93
CA MET A 151 -10.54 -8.97 6.33
C MET A 151 -11.92 -8.50 6.79
N ARG A 152 -12.36 -7.31 6.35
CA ARG A 152 -13.68 -6.77 6.71
C ARG A 152 -14.82 -7.66 6.17
N ILE A 153 -14.70 -8.13 4.93
CA ILE A 153 -15.68 -9.00 4.30
C ILE A 153 -15.62 -10.39 4.93
N SER A 154 -14.42 -10.92 5.21
CA SER A 154 -14.25 -12.19 5.92
C SER A 154 -15.02 -12.22 7.24
N VAL A 155 -14.91 -11.15 8.06
CA VAL A 155 -15.63 -11.05 9.34
C VAL A 155 -17.15 -11.02 9.12
N MET A 156 -17.64 -10.29 8.12
CA MET A 156 -19.08 -10.26 7.79
C MET A 156 -19.61 -11.63 7.35
N VAL A 157 -18.85 -12.32 6.51
CA VAL A 157 -19.18 -13.68 6.05
C VAL A 157 -19.21 -14.65 7.22
N SER A 158 -18.19 -14.63 8.07
CA SER A 158 -18.13 -15.47 9.26
C SER A 158 -19.30 -15.21 10.20
N ALA A 159 -19.67 -13.95 10.40
CA ALA A 159 -20.85 -13.60 11.20
C ALA A 159 -22.15 -14.14 10.59
N ALA A 160 -22.32 -14.03 9.27
CA ALA A 160 -23.49 -14.57 8.56
C ALA A 160 -23.57 -16.10 8.66
N VAL A 161 -22.47 -16.81 8.41
CA VAL A 161 -22.40 -18.28 8.52
C VAL A 161 -22.63 -18.72 9.97
N PHE A 162 -22.09 -18.01 10.94
CA PHE A 162 -22.33 -18.29 12.36
C PHE A 162 -23.79 -18.10 12.75
N ALA A 163 -24.47 -17.07 12.23
CA ALA A 163 -25.90 -16.88 12.46
C ALA A 163 -26.74 -18.04 11.88
N VAL A 164 -26.38 -18.52 10.68
CA VAL A 164 -27.00 -19.71 10.08
C VAL A 164 -26.74 -20.94 10.93
N MET A 165 -25.50 -21.15 11.40
CA MET A 165 -25.15 -22.26 12.29
C MET A 165 -26.00 -22.25 13.57
N MET A 166 -26.14 -21.09 14.22
CA MET A 166 -26.99 -20.92 15.41
C MET A 166 -28.46 -21.26 15.10
N MET A 167 -28.97 -20.80 13.96
CA MET A 167 -30.32 -21.12 13.50
C MET A 167 -30.50 -22.63 13.29
N THR A 168 -29.57 -23.30 12.59
CA THR A 168 -29.65 -24.75 12.34
C THR A 168 -29.58 -25.57 13.62
N THR A 169 -28.73 -25.18 14.57
CA THR A 169 -28.60 -25.85 15.88
C THR A 169 -29.87 -25.67 16.71
N PHE A 170 -30.49 -24.48 16.65
CA PHE A 170 -31.78 -24.23 17.29
C PHE A 170 -32.89 -25.12 16.70
N PHE A 171 -32.97 -25.24 15.36
CA PHE A 171 -33.95 -26.10 14.73
C PHE A 171 -33.71 -27.59 14.98
N ASP A 172 -32.46 -28.08 14.98
CA ASP A 172 -32.15 -29.47 15.34
C ASP A 172 -32.59 -29.78 16.78
N SER A 173 -32.35 -28.84 17.71
CA SER A 173 -32.80 -28.97 19.10
C SER A 173 -34.32 -29.05 19.20
N PHE A 174 -35.04 -28.22 18.45
CA PHE A 174 -36.51 -28.22 18.42
C PHE A 174 -37.08 -29.50 17.80
N ILE A 175 -36.48 -29.98 16.71
CA ILE A 175 -36.85 -31.25 16.07
C ILE A 175 -36.64 -32.43 17.03
N GLY A 176 -35.58 -32.39 17.84
CA GLY A 176 -35.30 -33.42 18.84
C GLY A 176 -36.32 -33.51 19.99
N LEU A 177 -37.15 -32.48 20.19
CA LEU A 177 -38.23 -32.47 21.18
C LEU A 177 -39.56 -33.03 20.63
N GLU A 178 -39.65 -33.22 19.32
CA GLU A 178 -40.88 -33.64 18.65
C GLU A 178 -41.00 -35.17 18.63
N GLU A 179 -42.13 -35.71 19.10
CA GLU A 179 -42.36 -37.16 19.13
C GLU A 179 -42.93 -37.70 17.82
N SER A 180 -43.57 -36.86 17.00
CA SER A 180 -44.21 -37.27 15.75
C SER A 180 -43.17 -37.57 14.65
N PRO A 181 -43.05 -38.82 14.17
CA PRO A 181 -42.01 -39.19 13.21
C PRO A 181 -42.16 -38.48 11.86
N LYS A 182 -43.39 -38.13 11.49
CA LYS A 182 -43.68 -37.36 10.27
C LYS A 182 -43.18 -35.92 10.40
N VAL A 183 -43.42 -35.27 11.54
CA VAL A 183 -43.00 -33.89 11.78
C VAL A 183 -41.48 -33.81 11.89
N VAL A 184 -40.85 -34.77 12.58
CA VAL A 184 -39.38 -34.90 12.65
C VAL A 184 -38.77 -35.03 11.25
N THR A 185 -39.33 -35.90 10.41
CA THR A 185 -38.83 -36.09 9.03
C THR A 185 -38.96 -34.82 8.20
N VAL A 186 -40.12 -34.15 8.26
CA VAL A 186 -40.35 -32.90 7.51
C VAL A 186 -39.44 -31.79 8.01
N GLY A 187 -39.32 -31.61 9.33
CA GLY A 187 -38.43 -30.62 9.93
C GLY A 187 -36.98 -30.85 9.55
N PHE A 188 -36.53 -32.10 9.57
CA PHE A 188 -35.18 -32.48 9.16
C PHE A 188 -34.89 -32.13 7.69
N VAL A 189 -35.82 -32.46 6.78
CA VAL A 189 -35.69 -32.13 5.35
C VAL A 189 -35.66 -30.62 5.14
N VAL A 190 -36.57 -29.88 5.76
CA VAL A 190 -36.66 -28.41 5.63
C VAL A 190 -35.39 -27.73 6.14
N THR A 191 -34.90 -28.11 7.34
CA THR A 191 -33.68 -27.54 7.92
C THR A 191 -32.47 -27.84 7.05
N THR A 192 -32.34 -29.08 6.54
CA THR A 192 -31.19 -29.47 5.70
C THR A 192 -31.20 -28.74 4.35
N VAL A 193 -32.34 -28.74 3.64
CA VAL A 193 -32.47 -28.07 2.35
C VAL A 193 -32.30 -26.55 2.50
N GLY A 194 -32.93 -25.95 3.52
CA GLY A 194 -32.80 -24.53 3.81
C GLY A 194 -31.35 -24.11 4.08
N SER A 195 -30.62 -24.90 4.87
CA SER A 195 -29.19 -24.67 5.14
C SER A 195 -28.35 -24.70 3.87
N ILE A 196 -28.58 -25.70 3.00
CA ILE A 196 -27.86 -25.82 1.72
C ILE A 196 -28.15 -24.63 0.81
N VAL A 197 -29.43 -24.20 0.71
CA VAL A 197 -29.82 -23.05 -0.12
C VAL A 197 -29.20 -21.76 0.39
N ILE A 198 -29.30 -21.48 1.70
CA ILE A 198 -28.70 -20.28 2.30
C ILE A 198 -27.20 -20.27 2.08
N PHE A 199 -26.54 -21.42 2.25
CA PHE A 199 -25.11 -21.55 2.01
C PHE A 199 -24.71 -21.24 0.56
N ILE A 200 -25.42 -21.81 -0.41
CA ILE A 200 -25.20 -21.53 -1.84
C ILE A 200 -25.38 -20.04 -2.13
N ILE A 201 -26.42 -19.40 -1.56
CA ILE A 201 -26.65 -17.97 -1.72
C ILE A 201 -25.51 -17.14 -1.13
N ILE A 202 -25.05 -17.45 0.08
CA ILE A 202 -23.92 -16.75 0.72
C ILE A 202 -22.65 -16.88 -0.13
N PHE A 203 -22.29 -18.09 -0.55
CA PHE A 203 -21.12 -18.33 -1.39
C PHE A 203 -21.25 -17.66 -2.77
N GLY A 204 -22.44 -17.67 -3.37
CA GLY A 204 -22.74 -16.98 -4.62
C GLY A 204 -22.61 -15.46 -4.50
N MET A 205 -23.13 -14.87 -3.43
CA MET A 205 -22.99 -13.44 -3.13
C MET A 205 -21.52 -13.07 -2.94
N ILE A 206 -20.76 -13.85 -2.18
CA ILE A 206 -19.32 -13.65 -1.96
C ILE A 206 -18.57 -13.63 -3.30
N TYR A 207 -18.80 -14.65 -4.14
CA TYR A 207 -18.18 -14.73 -5.45
C TYR A 207 -18.54 -13.52 -6.32
N TYR A 208 -19.82 -13.15 -6.37
CA TYR A 208 -20.30 -12.00 -7.12
C TYR A 208 -19.69 -10.67 -6.64
N PHE A 209 -19.62 -10.43 -5.33
CA PHE A 209 -19.02 -9.22 -4.76
C PHE A 209 -17.51 -9.14 -5.04
N ASN A 210 -16.78 -10.26 -4.94
CA ASN A 210 -15.34 -10.28 -5.24
C ASN A 210 -15.07 -9.98 -6.70
N VAL A 211 -15.78 -10.64 -7.61
CA VAL A 211 -15.65 -10.42 -9.06
C VAL A 211 -16.04 -8.98 -9.41
N LYS A 212 -17.13 -8.45 -8.83
CA LYS A 212 -17.54 -7.06 -9.04
C LYS A 212 -16.49 -6.06 -8.54
N THR A 213 -15.87 -6.32 -7.38
CA THR A 213 -14.82 -5.45 -6.83
C THR A 213 -13.57 -5.47 -7.70
N GLU A 214 -13.17 -6.64 -8.21
CA GLU A 214 -12.07 -6.79 -9.17
C GLU A 214 -12.33 -5.95 -10.43
N TYR A 215 -13.52 -6.08 -11.03
CA TYR A 215 -13.91 -5.29 -12.19
C TYR A 215 -13.96 -3.79 -11.90
N GLN A 216 -14.39 -3.36 -10.71
CA GLN A 216 -14.40 -1.94 -10.34
C GLN A 216 -12.99 -1.37 -10.26
N ILE A 217 -12.05 -2.10 -9.63
CA ILE A 217 -10.64 -1.69 -9.53
C ILE A 217 -10.00 -1.62 -10.93
N GLU A 218 -10.27 -2.60 -11.79
CA GLU A 218 -9.77 -2.60 -13.16
C GLU A 218 -10.30 -1.41 -13.96
N ASN A 219 -11.60 -1.11 -13.84
CA ASN A 219 -12.22 0.01 -14.54
C ASN A 219 -11.72 1.37 -14.04
N GLU A 220 -11.57 1.57 -12.73
CA GLU A 220 -10.95 2.78 -12.16
C GLU A 220 -9.50 2.95 -12.64
N GLY A 221 -8.75 1.84 -12.76
CA GLY A 221 -7.40 1.84 -13.32
C GLY A 221 -7.38 2.28 -14.78
N LEU A 222 -8.33 1.78 -15.59
CA LEU A 222 -8.47 2.14 -16.99
C LEU A 222 -8.88 3.60 -17.18
N GLU A 223 -9.80 4.12 -16.36
CA GLU A 223 -10.22 5.52 -16.37
C GLU A 223 -9.05 6.46 -16.07
N ARG A 224 -8.27 6.17 -15.03
CA ARG A 224 -7.06 6.94 -14.71
C ARG A 224 -6.03 6.91 -15.84
N TYR A 225 -5.85 5.75 -16.47
CA TYR A 225 -4.95 5.62 -17.60
C TYR A 225 -5.40 6.46 -18.81
N ASN A 226 -6.70 6.49 -19.09
CA ASN A 226 -7.27 7.35 -20.13
C ASN A 226 -7.11 8.84 -19.83
N GLU A 227 -7.30 9.24 -18.57
CA GLU A 227 -7.10 10.64 -18.15
C GLU A 227 -5.65 11.08 -18.33
N GLN A 228 -4.69 10.24 -17.91
CA GLN A 228 -3.26 10.48 -18.13
C GLN A 228 -2.90 10.59 -19.62
N GLN A 229 -3.48 9.75 -20.47
CA GLN A 229 -3.29 9.87 -21.92
C GLN A 229 -3.85 11.19 -22.45
N ARG A 230 -5.04 11.61 -21.99
CA ARG A 230 -5.64 12.87 -22.42
C ARG A 230 -4.75 14.06 -22.07
N GLU A 231 -4.29 14.13 -20.83
CA GLU A 231 -3.38 15.19 -20.37
C GLU A 231 -2.06 15.19 -21.16
N TYR A 232 -1.52 14.01 -21.47
CA TYR A 232 -0.34 13.90 -22.33
C TYR A 232 -0.58 14.45 -23.74
N PHE A 233 -1.72 14.12 -24.35
CA PHE A 233 -2.09 14.63 -25.67
C PHE A 233 -2.34 16.16 -25.66
N GLU A 234 -2.98 16.68 -24.63
CA GLU A 234 -3.19 18.13 -24.45
C GLU A 234 -1.84 18.86 -24.37
N ASN A 235 -0.91 18.38 -23.53
CA ASN A 235 0.45 18.93 -23.44
C ASN A 235 1.21 18.83 -24.77
N LEU A 236 1.05 17.74 -25.51
CA LEU A 236 1.67 17.57 -26.82
C LEU A 236 1.13 18.60 -27.82
N LEU A 237 -0.19 18.84 -27.81
CA LEU A 237 -0.84 19.84 -28.66
C LEU A 237 -0.38 21.26 -28.31
N GLU A 238 -0.27 21.59 -27.03
CA GLU A 238 0.27 22.89 -26.59
C GLU A 238 1.71 23.10 -27.05
N ARG A 239 2.57 22.08 -26.93
CA ARG A 239 3.95 22.14 -27.44
C ARG A 239 4.00 22.30 -28.95
N GLU A 240 3.10 21.64 -29.67
CA GLU A 240 3.00 21.74 -31.12
C GLU A 240 2.56 23.15 -31.56
N ASN A 241 1.57 23.73 -30.87
CA ASN A 241 1.14 25.10 -31.08
C ASN A 241 2.24 26.12 -30.76
N ALA A 242 2.95 25.96 -29.64
CA ALA A 242 4.09 26.81 -29.30
C ALA A 242 5.21 26.72 -30.35
N THR A 243 5.48 25.51 -30.87
CA THR A 243 6.46 25.30 -31.94
C THR A 243 6.02 25.95 -33.26
N ARG A 244 4.73 25.88 -33.60
CA ARG A 244 4.16 26.57 -34.77
C ARG A 244 4.28 28.08 -34.65
N GLN A 245 3.93 28.63 -33.50
CA GLN A 245 4.04 30.05 -33.22
C GLN A 245 5.49 30.51 -33.33
N PHE A 246 6.42 29.81 -32.68
CA PHE A 246 7.85 30.09 -32.80
C PHE A 246 8.34 30.07 -34.26
N ARG A 247 7.93 29.08 -35.06
CA ARG A 247 8.27 29.03 -36.49
C ARG A 247 7.73 30.22 -37.26
N HIS A 248 6.48 30.60 -37.00
CA HIS A 248 5.86 31.75 -37.66
C HIS A 248 6.59 33.05 -37.34
N ASP A 249 6.93 33.25 -36.06
CA ASP A 249 7.65 34.43 -35.60
C ASP A 249 9.04 34.51 -36.25
N ILE A 250 9.82 33.41 -36.23
CA ILE A 250 11.13 33.35 -36.89
C ILE A 250 11.06 33.61 -38.40
N ILE A 251 10.05 33.09 -39.10
CA ILE A 251 9.88 33.37 -40.53
C ILE A 251 9.61 34.86 -40.78
N SER A 252 8.88 35.52 -39.88
CA SER A 252 8.57 36.94 -39.98
C SER A 252 9.82 37.80 -39.80
N GLU A 253 10.59 37.52 -38.74
CA GLU A 253 11.90 38.14 -38.47
C GLU A 253 12.87 37.99 -39.67
N LEU A 254 13.01 36.77 -40.20
CA LEU A 254 13.87 36.51 -41.37
C LEU A 254 13.40 37.23 -42.64
N THR A 255 12.08 37.39 -42.81
CA THR A 255 11.50 38.11 -43.95
C THR A 255 11.81 39.61 -43.86
N GLU A 256 11.76 40.18 -42.67
CA GLU A 256 12.08 41.58 -42.41
C GLU A 256 13.58 41.86 -42.63
N ILE A 257 14.46 40.98 -42.13
CA ILE A 257 15.91 41.01 -42.43
C ILE A 257 16.16 41.02 -43.94
N ARG A 258 15.51 40.10 -44.68
CA ARG A 258 15.64 40.04 -46.14
C ARG A 258 15.16 41.33 -46.81
N GLY A 259 14.11 41.95 -46.26
CA GLY A 259 13.58 43.24 -46.69
C GLY A 259 14.64 44.35 -46.60
N PHE A 260 15.28 44.50 -45.44
CA PHE A 260 16.36 45.49 -45.26
C PHE A 260 17.54 45.25 -46.22
N CYS A 261 17.98 44.00 -46.38
CA CYS A 261 19.03 43.64 -47.33
C CYS A 261 18.67 44.04 -48.77
N SER A 262 17.43 43.83 -49.19
CA SER A 262 16.98 44.15 -50.55
C SER A 262 16.89 45.66 -50.83
N ARG A 263 16.68 46.48 -49.80
CA ARG A 263 16.62 47.95 -49.91
C ARG A 263 17.98 48.63 -49.70
N GLY A 264 19.02 47.89 -49.28
CA GLY A 264 20.34 48.43 -48.97
C GLY A 264 20.39 49.25 -47.66
N GLU A 265 19.42 49.07 -46.77
CA GLU A 265 19.26 49.80 -45.50
C GLU A 265 20.08 49.15 -44.37
N TYR A 266 21.41 49.09 -44.53
CA TYR A 266 22.28 48.32 -43.63
C TYR A 266 22.33 48.88 -42.20
N ASP A 267 22.29 50.20 -42.02
CA ASP A 267 22.27 50.81 -40.67
C ASP A 267 20.98 50.48 -39.90
N ALA A 268 19.85 50.41 -40.60
CA ALA A 268 18.57 50.03 -39.99
C ALA A 268 18.52 48.53 -39.65
N LEU A 269 19.12 47.68 -40.50
CA LEU A 269 19.28 46.24 -40.25
C LEU A 269 20.13 46.00 -38.99
N ASP A 270 21.27 46.67 -38.85
CA ASP A 270 22.17 46.51 -37.71
C ASP A 270 21.46 46.88 -36.40
N LYS A 271 20.67 47.94 -36.42
CA LYS A 271 19.83 48.34 -35.29
C LYS A 271 18.75 47.31 -34.96
N TYR A 272 18.02 46.81 -35.96
CA TYR A 272 16.97 45.81 -35.77
C TYR A 272 17.51 44.49 -35.20
N VAL A 273 18.61 43.98 -35.76
CA VAL A 273 19.28 42.77 -35.26
C VAL A 273 19.83 42.99 -33.85
N SER A 274 20.37 44.17 -33.56
CA SER A 274 20.85 44.51 -32.22
C SER A 274 19.71 44.56 -31.18
N GLU A 275 18.53 45.10 -31.53
CA GLU A 275 17.35 45.10 -30.67
C GLU A 275 16.83 43.67 -30.42
N MET A 276 16.71 42.86 -31.47
CA MET A 276 16.34 41.44 -31.36
C MET A 276 17.32 40.65 -30.49
N MET A 277 18.63 40.87 -30.66
CA MET A 277 19.67 40.27 -29.80
C MET A 277 19.61 40.79 -28.36
N HIS A 278 19.26 42.06 -28.16
CA HIS A 278 19.10 42.65 -26.84
C HIS A 278 17.92 42.01 -26.08
N ASP A 279 16.78 41.84 -26.73
CA ASP A 279 15.59 41.19 -26.15
C ASP A 279 15.85 39.72 -25.76
N ILE A 280 16.62 38.99 -26.59
CA ILE A 280 17.09 37.64 -26.27
C ILE A 280 18.09 37.66 -25.09
N SER A 281 18.99 38.65 -25.05
CA SER A 281 20.00 38.79 -23.99
C SER A 281 19.38 39.17 -22.65
N ASP A 282 18.29 39.94 -22.64
CA ASP A 282 17.57 40.33 -21.44
C ASP A 282 16.83 39.15 -20.80
N ILE A 283 16.38 38.17 -21.58
CA ILE A 283 15.85 36.91 -21.06
C ILE A 283 16.97 36.07 -20.42
N SER A 284 18.16 36.03 -21.03
CA SER A 284 19.33 35.29 -20.51
C SER A 284 19.96 35.91 -19.25
N LYS A 285 19.93 37.25 -19.12
CA LYS A 285 20.46 37.98 -17.94
C LYS A 285 19.52 37.97 -16.74
N ARG A 286 18.26 37.56 -16.93
CA ARG A 286 17.21 37.58 -15.89
C ARG A 286 17.05 36.24 -15.15
N SER A 287 17.89 35.24 -15.46
CA SER A 287 17.82 33.90 -14.90
C SER A 287 19.00 33.60 -13.98
N TYR A 288 18.77 33.13 -12.76
CA TYR A 288 19.81 32.48 -11.97
C TYR A 288 20.28 31.23 -12.72
N ASP A 289 21.59 31.13 -12.99
CA ASP A 289 22.20 30.02 -13.72
C ASP A 289 23.40 29.48 -12.94
N VAL A 290 23.29 28.22 -12.51
CA VAL A 290 24.33 27.46 -11.83
C VAL A 290 24.76 26.21 -12.63
N GLY A 291 24.39 26.12 -13.91
CA GLY A 291 24.82 25.06 -14.83
C GLY A 291 23.98 23.78 -14.85
N ASN A 292 22.90 23.70 -14.07
CA ASN A 292 21.95 22.58 -14.09
C ASN A 292 20.51 23.08 -14.27
N GLU A 293 19.79 22.55 -15.27
CA GLU A 293 18.47 23.04 -15.67
C GLU A 293 17.41 22.91 -14.55
N VAL A 294 17.46 21.84 -13.76
CA VAL A 294 16.54 21.61 -12.64
C VAL A 294 16.75 22.65 -11.55
N VAL A 295 17.99 22.89 -11.15
CA VAL A 295 18.32 23.89 -10.12
C VAL A 295 17.98 25.29 -10.61
N ASN A 296 18.32 25.61 -11.86
CA ASN A 296 18.00 26.90 -12.49
C ASN A 296 16.48 27.15 -12.48
N THR A 297 15.68 26.15 -12.85
CA THR A 297 14.22 26.27 -12.84
C THR A 297 13.70 26.59 -11.43
N MET A 298 14.19 25.89 -10.40
CA MET A 298 13.76 26.10 -9.02
C MET A 298 14.21 27.46 -8.48
N LEU A 299 15.45 27.87 -8.75
CA LEU A 299 15.97 29.18 -8.33
C LEU A 299 15.11 30.30 -8.91
N ASN A 300 14.81 30.25 -10.21
CA ASN A 300 14.01 31.29 -10.84
C ASN A 300 12.55 31.27 -10.40
N TYR A 301 11.97 30.09 -10.17
CA TYR A 301 10.59 30.00 -9.67
C TYR A 301 10.42 30.63 -8.28
N TYR A 302 11.34 30.38 -7.35
CA TYR A 302 11.20 30.84 -5.96
C TYR A 302 11.81 32.21 -5.68
N LEU A 303 12.97 32.54 -6.27
CA LEU A 303 13.72 33.75 -5.92
C LEU A 303 13.33 34.95 -6.78
N TYR A 304 12.93 34.74 -8.04
CA TYR A 304 12.56 35.83 -8.95
C TYR A 304 11.39 36.69 -8.43
N PRO A 305 10.32 36.12 -7.84
CA PRO A 305 9.21 36.91 -7.30
C PRO A 305 9.61 37.83 -6.14
N VAL A 306 10.57 37.42 -5.30
CA VAL A 306 10.94 38.12 -4.06
C VAL A 306 12.20 39.00 -4.17
N ARG A 307 12.87 38.99 -5.32
CA ARG A 307 14.12 39.76 -5.56
C ARG A 307 14.03 41.28 -5.37
N LYS A 308 12.83 41.86 -5.36
CA LYS A 308 12.62 43.30 -5.14
C LYS A 308 12.55 43.66 -3.66
N SER A 309 12.22 42.70 -2.82
CA SER A 309 11.97 42.86 -1.38
C SER A 309 12.98 42.10 -0.51
N CYS A 310 13.96 41.45 -1.12
CA CYS A 310 14.98 40.64 -0.46
C CYS A 310 16.30 40.72 -1.24
N ASP A 311 17.43 40.87 -0.54
CA ASP A 311 18.76 40.74 -1.13
C ASP A 311 19.06 39.26 -1.40
N ILE A 312 19.23 38.91 -2.68
CA ILE A 312 19.40 37.52 -3.11
C ILE A 312 20.77 37.35 -3.75
N ARG A 313 21.56 36.42 -3.20
CA ARG A 313 22.85 36.02 -3.75
C ARG A 313 22.81 34.54 -4.11
N VAL A 314 23.06 34.24 -5.38
CA VAL A 314 23.22 32.87 -5.88
C VAL A 314 24.66 32.70 -6.33
N THR A 315 25.35 31.71 -5.78
CA THR A 315 26.75 31.41 -6.11
C THR A 315 26.95 29.93 -6.42
N GLY A 316 27.95 29.65 -7.24
CA GLY A 316 28.41 28.30 -7.54
C GLY A 316 28.03 27.80 -8.93
N TYR A 317 28.57 26.63 -9.26
CA TYR A 317 28.43 26.00 -10.57
C TYR A 317 28.50 24.49 -10.43
N VAL A 318 27.60 23.79 -11.13
CA VAL A 318 27.52 22.33 -11.16
C VAL A 318 27.33 21.84 -12.58
N ALA A 319 27.77 20.62 -12.87
CA ALA A 319 27.45 19.98 -14.14
C ALA A 319 25.95 19.68 -14.22
N ASP A 320 25.41 19.71 -15.44
CA ASP A 320 24.01 19.39 -15.71
C ASP A 320 23.61 17.99 -15.22
N LYS A 321 24.55 17.04 -15.16
CA LYS A 321 24.34 15.73 -14.54
C LYS A 321 24.99 15.62 -13.16
N LEU A 322 24.15 15.52 -12.14
CA LEU A 322 24.54 15.23 -10.76
C LEU A 322 24.32 13.75 -10.41
N ALA A 323 24.89 13.31 -9.28
CA ALA A 323 24.67 11.96 -8.75
C ALA A 323 23.24 11.76 -8.21
N ILE A 324 22.62 12.85 -7.76
CA ILE A 324 21.21 12.90 -7.39
C ILE A 324 20.35 12.97 -8.64
N GLY A 325 19.29 12.15 -8.72
CA GLY A 325 18.38 12.16 -9.86
C GLY A 325 17.51 13.43 -9.90
N ASP A 326 17.18 13.90 -11.10
CA ASP A 326 16.48 15.17 -11.36
C ASP A 326 15.22 15.38 -10.52
N ARG A 327 14.42 14.32 -10.32
CA ARG A 327 13.21 14.39 -9.49
C ARG A 327 13.52 14.64 -8.02
N ASP A 328 14.50 13.94 -7.46
CA ASP A 328 14.87 14.11 -6.05
C ASP A 328 15.60 15.45 -5.86
N LEU A 329 16.42 15.88 -6.84
CA LEU A 329 17.06 17.19 -6.85
C LEU A 329 16.02 18.32 -6.88
N CYS A 330 15.00 18.21 -7.73
CA CYS A 330 13.88 19.13 -7.79
C CYS A 330 13.20 19.27 -6.42
N ILE A 331 12.82 18.14 -5.80
CA ILE A 331 12.15 18.15 -4.49
C ILE A 331 13.07 18.74 -3.41
N LEU A 332 14.35 18.40 -3.42
CA LEU A 332 15.32 18.90 -2.44
C LEU A 332 15.46 20.43 -2.52
N VAL A 333 15.78 20.95 -3.71
CA VAL A 333 16.01 22.38 -3.93
C VAL A 333 14.72 23.17 -3.74
N SER A 334 13.57 22.66 -4.19
CA SER A 334 12.29 23.35 -4.01
C SER A 334 11.93 23.49 -2.54
N ASN A 335 12.15 22.47 -1.71
CA ASN A 335 11.86 22.55 -0.27
C ASN A 335 12.84 23.49 0.45
N LEU A 336 14.12 23.51 0.07
CA LEU A 336 15.10 24.45 0.64
C LEU A 336 14.74 25.90 0.32
N LEU A 337 14.48 26.21 -0.96
CA LEU A 337 14.15 27.56 -1.41
C LEU A 337 12.80 28.01 -0.87
N LYS A 338 11.79 27.14 -0.86
CA LYS A 338 10.48 27.44 -0.27
C LYS A 338 10.62 27.81 1.21
N ASN A 339 11.38 27.04 1.99
CA ASN A 339 11.59 27.35 3.41
C ASN A 339 12.29 28.71 3.60
N ALA A 340 13.29 29.01 2.77
CA ALA A 340 14.00 30.29 2.83
C ALA A 340 13.07 31.47 2.48
N VAL A 341 12.26 31.33 1.42
CA VAL A 341 11.29 32.36 0.99
C VAL A 341 10.20 32.56 2.03
N GLU A 342 9.61 31.49 2.55
CA GLU A 342 8.57 31.57 3.59
C GLU A 342 9.09 32.21 4.88
N ALA A 343 10.36 32.00 5.22
CA ALA A 343 10.98 32.62 6.40
C ALA A 343 11.17 34.13 6.22
N VAL A 344 11.65 34.58 5.06
CA VAL A 344 11.79 36.02 4.79
C VAL A 344 10.45 36.72 4.59
N ASP A 345 9.44 36.04 4.07
CA ASP A 345 8.09 36.62 3.90
C ASP A 345 7.39 36.88 5.24
N ARG A 346 7.66 36.06 6.26
CA ARG A 346 7.13 36.27 7.62
C ARG A 346 7.79 37.44 8.37
N GLN A 347 8.96 37.87 7.93
CA GLN A 347 9.71 38.96 8.57
C GLN A 347 9.02 40.30 8.36
N LYS A 348 8.99 41.09 9.44
CA LYS A 348 8.52 42.48 9.42
C LYS A 348 9.67 43.46 9.19
N GLU A 349 10.92 43.05 9.43
CA GLU A 349 12.10 43.87 9.18
C GLU A 349 12.38 44.03 7.67
N GLU A 350 13.09 45.11 7.33
CA GLU A 350 13.47 45.42 5.94
C GLU A 350 14.75 44.69 5.49
N ASP A 351 15.58 44.19 6.41
CA ASP A 351 16.87 43.54 6.09
C ASP A 351 16.71 42.04 5.81
N LYS A 352 15.98 41.74 4.72
CA LYS A 352 15.70 40.37 4.26
C LYS A 352 16.80 39.90 3.31
N SER A 353 17.43 38.76 3.60
CA SER A 353 18.45 38.18 2.71
C SER A 353 18.31 36.68 2.51
N ILE A 354 18.59 36.21 1.28
CA ILE A 354 18.72 34.80 0.93
C ILE A 354 20.03 34.58 0.18
N VAL A 355 20.84 33.63 0.64
CA VAL A 355 22.06 33.18 -0.02
C VAL A 355 21.90 31.71 -0.38
N PHE A 356 21.98 31.40 -1.67
CA PHE A 356 22.02 30.04 -2.19
C PHE A 356 23.39 29.76 -2.78
N ASP A 357 24.00 28.66 -2.37
CA ASP A 357 25.33 28.26 -2.83
C ASP A 357 25.34 26.78 -3.19
N ILE A 358 25.87 26.44 -4.38
CA ILE A 358 25.96 25.05 -4.84
C ILE A 358 27.29 24.77 -5.53
N HIS A 359 27.98 23.72 -5.08
CA HIS A 359 29.26 23.31 -5.69
C HIS A 359 29.33 21.80 -5.88
N GLN A 360 29.92 21.40 -6.99
CA GLN A 360 30.24 20.00 -7.26
C GLN A 360 31.73 19.75 -7.03
N GLY A 361 32.04 18.95 -6.00
CA GLY A 361 33.37 18.39 -5.79
C GLY A 361 33.57 17.07 -6.55
N LYS A 362 34.78 16.48 -6.46
CA LYS A 362 35.08 15.20 -7.12
C LYS A 362 34.23 14.04 -6.61
N MET A 363 33.92 14.03 -5.32
CA MET A 363 33.22 12.93 -4.64
C MET A 363 31.84 13.31 -4.13
N ASN A 364 31.56 14.61 -3.91
CA ASN A 364 30.35 15.06 -3.24
C ASN A 364 29.79 16.32 -3.92
N THR A 365 28.48 16.52 -3.84
CA THR A 365 27.80 17.79 -4.17
C THR A 365 27.41 18.48 -2.88
N TYR A 366 27.72 19.76 -2.77
CA TYR A 366 27.40 20.59 -1.61
C TYR A 366 26.34 21.63 -2.00
N ILE A 367 25.30 21.75 -1.17
CA ILE A 367 24.23 22.74 -1.31
C ILE A 367 24.10 23.45 0.04
N SER A 368 24.16 24.77 0.04
CA SER A 368 23.95 25.61 1.21
C SER A 368 22.88 26.65 0.93
N VAL A 369 21.89 26.73 1.82
CA VAL A 369 20.87 27.79 1.79
C VAL A 369 20.87 28.51 3.12
N CYS A 370 21.05 29.83 3.06
CA CYS A 370 21.06 30.70 4.21
C CYS A 370 19.98 31.77 4.03
N ASN A 371 19.15 32.00 5.05
CA ASN A 371 18.19 33.11 5.07
C ASN A 371 18.33 33.92 6.37
N SER A 372 18.02 35.21 6.32
CA SER A 372 17.83 36.01 7.53
C SER A 372 16.73 35.37 8.39
N LEU A 373 16.84 35.51 9.70
CA LEU A 373 15.78 35.27 10.70
C LEU A 373 15.31 36.63 11.21
N GLY A 374 14.02 36.83 11.43
CA GLY A 374 13.53 38.00 12.15
C GLY A 374 13.43 37.68 13.64
N ASP A 375 12.35 38.11 14.29
CA ASP A 375 11.98 37.72 15.66
C ASP A 375 11.62 36.23 15.86
N ASP A 376 11.81 35.38 14.83
CA ASP A 376 11.46 33.96 14.88
C ASP A 376 12.37 33.19 15.85
N LYS A 377 11.76 32.64 16.90
CA LYS A 377 12.44 31.81 17.91
C LYS A 377 12.59 30.37 17.41
N LEU A 378 13.57 30.14 16.54
CA LEU A 378 14.02 28.78 16.22
C LEU A 378 15.00 28.29 17.30
N SER A 379 14.78 27.09 17.82
CA SER A 379 15.73 26.38 18.68
C SER A 379 16.23 25.11 18.00
N LEU A 380 17.51 24.80 18.22
CA LEU A 380 18.14 23.55 17.83
C LEU A 380 18.35 22.70 19.09
N SER A 381 17.95 21.43 19.03
CA SER A 381 18.19 20.43 20.08
C SER A 381 18.83 19.20 19.43
N ASP A 382 19.97 18.76 19.97
CA ASP A 382 20.83 17.71 19.39
C ASP A 382 21.14 17.90 17.89
N GLY A 383 21.32 19.14 17.44
CA GLY A 383 21.62 19.47 16.05
C GLY A 383 20.43 19.36 15.08
N ARG A 384 19.21 19.17 15.60
CA ARG A 384 17.96 19.15 14.84
C ARG A 384 17.05 20.31 15.23
N LEU A 385 16.21 20.75 14.28
CA LEU A 385 15.19 21.76 14.55
C LEU A 385 14.13 21.25 15.53
N GLU A 386 13.91 21.97 16.63
CA GLU A 386 12.76 21.73 17.50
C GLU A 386 11.51 22.35 16.86
N THR A 387 10.58 21.51 16.40
CA THR A 387 9.28 22.00 15.95
C THR A 387 8.45 22.44 17.15
N THR A 388 8.03 23.71 17.22
CA THR A 388 7.05 24.18 18.20
C THR A 388 5.67 23.55 17.96
N LYS A 389 4.89 23.37 19.04
CA LYS A 389 3.65 22.58 19.02
C LYS A 389 2.55 23.11 18.09
N ASP A 390 2.60 24.38 17.68
CA ASP A 390 1.63 24.98 16.75
C ASP A 390 1.92 24.64 15.27
N ASP A 391 3.10 24.09 14.96
CA ASP A 391 3.59 23.97 13.58
C ASP A 391 3.59 22.53 13.00
N LYS A 392 3.04 21.58 13.76
CA LYS A 392 2.99 20.15 13.38
C LYS A 392 2.11 19.87 12.15
N HIS A 393 1.16 20.74 11.83
CA HIS A 393 0.18 20.45 10.77
C HIS A 393 0.63 20.91 9.38
N ASN A 394 1.43 21.97 9.27
CA ASN A 394 1.76 22.61 7.98
C ASN A 394 3.24 22.50 7.55
N HIS A 395 4.23 22.52 8.46
CA HIS A 395 5.64 22.64 8.06
C HIS A 395 6.52 21.39 8.28
N GLY A 396 6.09 20.42 9.11
CA GLY A 396 6.88 19.23 9.46
C GLY A 396 7.17 18.24 8.30
N TYR A 397 6.49 18.36 7.17
CA TYR A 397 6.69 17.47 6.01
C TYR A 397 7.87 17.89 5.12
N GLY A 398 8.16 19.18 5.00
CA GLY A 398 9.22 19.70 4.13
C GLY A 398 10.61 19.30 4.60
N ILE A 399 10.90 19.52 5.88
CA ILE A 399 12.17 19.12 6.52
C ILE A 399 12.36 17.60 6.46
N LYS A 400 11.30 16.83 6.76
CA LYS A 400 11.34 15.36 6.68
C LYS A 400 11.62 14.86 5.26
N ASN A 401 11.10 15.54 4.24
CA ASN A 401 11.39 15.21 2.84
C ASN A 401 12.85 15.49 2.49
N ILE A 402 13.39 16.63 2.93
CA ILE A 402 14.81 16.97 2.78
C ILE A 402 15.67 15.87 3.42
N GLU A 403 15.44 15.55 4.70
CA GLU A 403 16.22 14.51 5.42
C GLU A 403 16.11 13.14 4.75
N ASN A 404 14.92 12.72 4.30
CA ASN A 404 14.72 11.45 3.61
C ASN A 404 15.49 11.37 2.29
N ILE A 405 15.55 12.46 1.52
CA ILE A 405 16.31 12.51 0.27
C ILE A 405 17.81 12.46 0.58
N VAL A 406 18.31 13.28 1.51
CA VAL A 406 19.74 13.28 1.87
C VAL A 406 20.20 11.90 2.33
N ASN A 407 19.41 11.23 3.18
CA ASN A 407 19.71 9.87 3.64
C ASN A 407 19.69 8.82 2.52
N ARG A 408 18.84 8.98 1.49
CA ARG A 408 18.77 8.06 0.34
C ARG A 408 20.06 8.06 -0.48
N TYR A 409 20.76 9.18 -0.51
CA TYR A 409 22.00 9.37 -1.26
C TYR A 409 23.24 9.38 -0.34
N ASP A 410 23.18 8.70 0.81
CA ASP A 410 24.26 8.57 1.80
C ASP A 410 24.93 9.91 2.19
N GLY A 411 24.14 10.98 2.16
CA GLY A 411 24.55 12.34 2.45
C GLY A 411 24.50 12.72 3.94
N ASP A 412 24.92 13.95 4.23
CA ASP A 412 24.87 14.58 5.56
C ASP A 412 24.13 15.92 5.47
N ILE A 413 23.38 16.27 6.52
CA ILE A 413 22.65 17.54 6.62
C ILE A 413 22.94 18.20 7.97
N ARG A 414 23.19 19.51 7.95
CA ARG A 414 23.45 20.30 9.15
C ARG A 414 22.63 21.58 9.14
N TYR A 415 22.10 21.90 10.31
CA TYR A 415 21.37 23.13 10.57
C TYR A 415 22.20 24.01 11.49
N LYS A 416 22.32 25.30 11.17
CA LYS A 416 23.00 26.29 12.02
C LYS A 416 22.13 27.52 12.19
N ILE A 417 22.19 28.12 13.38
CA ILE A 417 21.60 29.42 13.67
C ILE A 417 22.76 30.30 14.14
N GLU A 418 23.11 31.30 13.34
CA GLU A 418 24.22 32.21 13.62
C GLU A 418 23.80 33.64 13.32
N SER A 419 23.97 34.56 14.28
CA SER A 419 23.83 36.01 14.05
C SER A 419 22.55 36.40 13.28
N ASN A 420 21.40 35.90 13.73
CA ASN A 420 20.09 36.14 13.11
C ASN A 420 19.96 35.59 11.68
N LYS A 421 20.65 34.48 11.38
CA LYS A 421 20.53 33.74 10.12
C LYS A 421 20.34 32.26 10.39
N PHE A 422 19.54 31.64 9.54
CA PHE A 422 19.36 30.19 9.50
C PHE A 422 20.11 29.64 8.29
N VAL A 423 20.92 28.62 8.52
CA VAL A 423 21.73 27.97 7.47
C VAL A 423 21.42 26.48 7.44
N VAL A 424 21.16 25.98 6.23
CA VAL A 424 21.02 24.56 5.93
C VAL A 424 22.15 24.15 5.00
N ASP A 425 23.05 23.32 5.52
CA ASP A 425 24.17 22.74 4.78
C ASP A 425 23.86 21.29 4.43
N ILE A 426 23.94 20.93 3.15
CA ILE A 426 23.71 19.58 2.66
C ILE A 426 24.90 19.10 1.85
N MET A 427 25.34 17.88 2.12
CA MET A 427 26.36 17.19 1.36
C MET A 427 25.81 15.86 0.86
N ILE A 428 25.80 15.67 -0.46
CA ILE A 428 25.36 14.44 -1.13
C ILE A 428 26.60 13.73 -1.67
N LYS A 429 26.75 12.43 -1.38
CA LYS A 429 27.86 11.63 -1.92
C LYS A 429 27.52 11.16 -3.33
N LYS A 430 28.55 11.05 -4.17
CA LYS A 430 28.46 10.58 -5.56
C LYS A 430 28.22 9.08 -5.65
#